data_AF-A0A258GZ02-F1
#
_entry.id   AF-A0A258GZ02-F1
#
_cell.length_a   1.000
_cell.length_b   1.000
_cell.length_c   1.000
_cell.angle_alpha   90.00
_cell.angle_beta   90.00
_cell.angle_gamma   90.00
#
_symmetry.space_group_name_H-M   'P 1'
#
loop_
_entity.id
_entity.type
_entity.pdbx_description
1 polymer ?
#
loop_
_entity_poly.entity_id
_entity_poly.type
_entity_poly.pdbx_seq_one_letter_code
_entity_poly.pdbx_strand_id
1 'polypeptide(L)'
;MKLIHIVLAASVAGVMPAAFADERAQPKPFTIAISSEVTPVSYGEVRYPSYAGARDLEGDCAVTFTIAVSGKADAIRVGECSSDVFRAGAKAAVEAMDFGARSAVIDRVHMKIRWSLNEPTQIHTASLR
;
A
#
# COMPACT_ATOMS: atom_id res chain seq x y z
N MET A 1 -0.53 69.61 -28.94
CA MET A 1 -1.36 68.97 -27.90
C MET A 1 -1.35 67.46 -28.14
N LYS A 2 -1.28 66.71 -27.04
CA LYS A 2 -1.10 65.25 -26.89
C LYS A 2 -2.43 64.51 -27.15
N LEU A 3 -2.39 63.19 -27.44
CA LEU A 3 -3.39 62.10 -27.17
C LEU A 3 -3.09 60.91 -28.10
N ILE A 4 -2.17 59.98 -27.81
CA ILE A 4 -2.26 58.75 -26.97
C ILE A 4 -3.36 57.74 -27.37
N HIS A 5 -2.92 56.76 -28.17
CA HIS A 5 -3.21 55.31 -28.26
C HIS A 5 -4.22 54.68 -27.30
N ILE A 6 -5.15 53.88 -27.83
CA ILE A 6 -5.80 52.79 -27.09
C ILE A 6 -5.88 51.54 -27.99
N VAL A 7 -5.02 50.56 -27.72
CA VAL A 7 -5.16 49.18 -28.21
C VAL A 7 -5.93 48.42 -27.12
N LEU A 8 -7.16 48.02 -27.42
CA LEU A 8 -7.97 47.17 -26.54
C LEU A 8 -7.48 45.72 -26.68
N ALA A 9 -6.70 45.24 -25.72
CA ALA A 9 -6.34 43.83 -25.62
C ALA A 9 -7.48 43.08 -24.90
N ALA A 10 -8.17 42.19 -25.61
CA ALA A 10 -9.13 41.27 -25.02
C ALA A 10 -8.38 40.13 -24.30
N SER A 11 -8.31 40.20 -22.97
CA SER A 11 -7.86 39.08 -22.15
C SER A 11 -9.01 38.08 -21.98
N VAL A 12 -8.98 36.99 -22.76
CA VAL A 12 -9.77 35.81 -22.44
C VAL A 12 -9.23 35.21 -21.14
N ALA A 13 -9.96 35.43 -20.06
CA ALA A 13 -9.75 34.75 -18.80
C ALA A 13 -9.96 33.25 -19.03
N GLY A 14 -8.85 32.51 -19.16
CA GLY A 14 -8.87 31.06 -19.16
C GLY A 14 -9.35 30.59 -17.79
N VAL A 15 -10.62 30.20 -17.71
CA VAL A 15 -11.12 29.37 -16.61
C VAL A 15 -10.40 28.03 -16.73
N MET A 16 -9.32 27.88 -15.96
CA MET A 16 -8.71 26.58 -15.72
C MET A 16 -9.83 25.67 -15.19
N PRO A 17 -10.10 24.51 -15.81
CA PRO A 17 -10.95 23.51 -15.19
C PRO A 17 -10.36 23.26 -13.81
N ALA A 18 -11.15 23.51 -12.76
CA ALA A 18 -10.80 23.05 -11.44
C ALA A 18 -10.58 21.55 -11.57
N ALA A 19 -9.33 21.11 -11.53
CA ALA A 19 -9.02 19.73 -11.29
C ALA A 19 -9.81 19.37 -10.04
N PHE A 20 -10.82 18.50 -10.19
CA PHE A 20 -11.50 17.90 -9.06
C PHE A 20 -10.38 17.23 -8.28
N ALA A 21 -9.90 17.91 -7.24
CA ALA A 21 -9.15 17.31 -6.18
C ALA A 21 -10.12 16.29 -5.63
N ASP A 22 -9.96 15.05 -6.11
CA ASP A 22 -10.60 13.88 -5.52
C ASP A 22 -10.40 14.05 -4.02
N GLU A 23 -11.52 14.27 -3.35
CA GLU A 23 -11.60 14.65 -1.96
C GLU A 23 -10.94 13.50 -1.22
N ARG A 24 -9.64 13.66 -0.91
CA ARG A 24 -8.73 12.59 -0.51
C ARG A 24 -9.47 11.72 0.50
N ALA A 25 -9.92 10.55 0.05
CA ALA A 25 -10.57 9.58 0.92
C ALA A 25 -9.65 9.45 2.13
N GLN A 26 -10.15 9.86 3.31
CA GLN A 26 -9.31 9.91 4.49
C GLN A 26 -8.68 8.53 4.67
N PRO A 27 -7.35 8.45 4.86
CA PRO A 27 -6.67 7.17 4.95
C PRO A 27 -7.28 6.38 6.10
N LYS A 28 -7.97 5.28 5.76
CA LYS A 28 -8.57 4.40 6.76
C LYS A 28 -7.45 3.68 7.50
N PRO A 29 -7.51 3.59 8.83
CA PRO A 29 -6.54 2.82 9.58
C PRO A 29 -6.61 1.36 9.13
N PHE A 30 -5.46 0.72 9.02
CA PHE A 30 -5.37 -0.66 8.58
C PHE A 30 -4.30 -1.40 9.36
N THR A 31 -4.36 -2.73 9.32
CA THR A 31 -3.37 -3.63 9.89
C THR A 31 -2.92 -4.61 8.83
N ILE A 32 -1.61 -4.86 8.79
CA ILE A 32 -1.00 -5.88 7.95
C ILE A 32 -0.33 -6.89 8.88
N ALA A 33 -0.82 -8.12 8.88
CA ALA A 33 -0.29 -9.20 9.69
C ALA A 33 0.48 -10.19 8.80
N ILE A 34 1.70 -10.54 9.21
CA ILE A 34 2.57 -11.49 8.51
C ILE A 34 2.86 -12.65 9.44
N SER A 35 2.62 -13.86 8.96
CA SER A 35 2.95 -15.11 9.64
C SER A 35 3.88 -15.91 8.75
N SER A 36 5.03 -16.33 9.28
CA SER A 36 6.07 -17.03 8.53
C SER A 36 6.79 -18.00 9.44
N GLU A 37 7.25 -19.12 8.89
CA GLU A 37 8.11 -20.08 9.59
C GLU A 37 9.49 -19.48 9.93
N VAL A 38 9.91 -18.50 9.13
CA VAL A 38 11.17 -17.77 9.32
C VAL A 38 10.87 -16.29 9.50
N THR A 39 11.30 -15.74 10.63
CA THR A 39 11.18 -14.30 10.91
C THR A 39 12.25 -13.52 10.13
N PRO A 40 11.86 -12.52 9.32
CA PRO A 40 12.81 -11.63 8.68
C PRO A 40 13.49 -10.71 9.70
N VAL A 41 14.72 -10.30 9.42
CA VAL A 41 15.43 -9.27 10.19
C VAL A 41 14.92 -7.86 9.85
N SER A 42 14.37 -7.68 8.65
CA SER A 42 13.71 -6.46 8.20
C SER A 42 12.55 -6.77 7.29
N TYR A 43 11.41 -6.13 7.52
CA TYR A 43 10.20 -6.33 6.73
C TYR A 43 10.14 -5.46 5.47
N GLY A 44 11.01 -4.44 5.36
CA GLY A 44 10.87 -3.41 4.34
C GLY A 44 9.56 -2.62 4.48
N GLU A 45 9.14 -1.95 3.40
CA GLU A 45 7.87 -1.23 3.37
C GLU A 45 6.76 -2.13 2.80
N VAL A 46 5.88 -2.61 3.67
CA VAL A 46 4.68 -3.36 3.27
C VAL A 46 3.49 -2.41 3.25
N ARG A 47 2.83 -2.31 2.09
CA ARG A 47 1.73 -1.37 1.87
C ARG A 47 0.38 -2.07 1.74
N TYR A 48 -0.67 -1.40 2.18
CA TYR A 48 -2.04 -1.79 1.85
C TYR A 48 -2.32 -1.44 0.38
N PRO A 49 -2.84 -2.37 -0.45
CA PRO A 49 -3.15 -2.05 -1.84
C PRO A 49 -4.19 -0.92 -1.93
N SER A 50 -3.85 0.17 -2.63
CA SER A 50 -4.71 1.37 -2.72
C SER A 50 -6.10 1.06 -3.26
N TYR A 51 -6.19 0.21 -4.28
CA TYR A 51 -7.47 -0.24 -4.83
C TYR A 51 -8.32 -1.00 -3.80
N ALA A 52 -7.70 -1.86 -2.98
CA ALA A 52 -8.39 -2.57 -1.92
C ALA A 52 -8.89 -1.59 -0.84
N GLY A 53 -8.05 -0.65 -0.41
CA GLY A 53 -8.41 0.37 0.57
C GLY A 53 -9.53 1.31 0.08
N ALA A 54 -9.55 1.66 -1.20
CA ALA A 54 -10.62 2.46 -1.80
C ALA A 54 -11.97 1.73 -1.93
N ARG A 55 -11.95 0.39 -1.79
CA ARG A 55 -13.12 -0.49 -1.97
C ARG A 55 -13.51 -1.23 -0.69
N ASP A 56 -12.89 -0.86 0.43
CA ASP A 56 -13.08 -1.52 1.72
C ASP A 56 -12.87 -3.04 1.69
N LEU A 57 -11.91 -3.48 0.87
CA LEU A 57 -11.59 -4.89 0.70
C LEU A 57 -10.49 -5.30 1.67
N GLU A 58 -10.77 -6.32 2.46
CA GLU A 58 -9.78 -7.05 3.25
C GLU A 58 -9.35 -8.32 2.52
N GLY A 59 -8.24 -8.91 2.92
CA GLY A 59 -7.84 -10.16 2.33
C GLY A 59 -6.55 -10.77 2.85
N ASP A 60 -6.25 -11.95 2.35
CA ASP A 60 -5.01 -12.65 2.66
C ASP A 60 -4.46 -13.39 1.45
N CYS A 61 -3.15 -13.63 1.49
CA CYS A 61 -2.42 -14.41 0.50
C CYS A 61 -1.47 -15.39 1.18
N ALA A 62 -1.37 -16.59 0.62
CA ALA A 62 -0.30 -17.53 0.90
C ALA A 62 0.85 -17.33 -0.10
N VAL A 63 2.08 -17.32 0.38
CA VAL A 63 3.29 -17.18 -0.43
C VAL A 63 4.26 -18.29 -0.07
N THR A 64 4.91 -18.84 -1.09
CA THR A 64 6.02 -19.81 -0.93
C THR A 64 7.24 -19.29 -1.66
N PHE A 65 8.40 -19.33 -1.01
CA PHE A 65 9.65 -18.80 -1.57
C PHE A 65 10.86 -19.55 -1.03
N THR A 66 12.04 -19.18 -1.52
CA THR A 66 13.33 -19.69 -1.08
C THR A 66 14.10 -18.54 -0.43
N ILE A 67 14.85 -18.78 0.63
CA ILE A 67 15.78 -17.80 1.19
C ILE A 67 17.18 -18.17 0.74
N ALA A 68 17.80 -17.31 -0.07
CA ALA A 68 19.18 -17.48 -0.50
C ALA A 68 20.17 -17.27 0.65
N VAL A 69 21.42 -17.73 0.48
CA VAL A 69 22.50 -17.53 1.46
C VAL A 69 22.77 -16.06 1.78
N SER A 70 22.42 -15.15 0.86
CA SER A 70 22.50 -13.69 1.07
C SER A 70 21.45 -13.15 2.05
N GLY A 71 20.44 -13.95 2.41
CA GLY A 71 19.29 -13.52 3.20
C GLY A 71 18.15 -12.93 2.38
N LYS A 72 18.26 -12.90 1.05
CA LYS A 72 17.18 -12.41 0.17
C LYS A 72 16.22 -13.54 -0.22
N ALA A 73 14.95 -13.18 -0.38
CA ALA A 73 13.96 -14.07 -0.95
C ALA A 73 14.20 -14.27 -2.45
N ASP A 74 14.02 -15.49 -2.93
CA ASP A 74 14.11 -15.92 -4.33
C ASP A 74 13.02 -16.93 -4.64
N ALA A 75 12.77 -17.22 -5.93
CA ALA A 75 11.76 -18.16 -6.42
C ALA A 75 10.38 -17.96 -5.78
N ILE A 76 9.98 -16.68 -5.60
CA ILE A 76 8.76 -16.28 -4.92
C ILE A 76 7.54 -16.67 -5.76
N ARG A 77 6.65 -17.46 -5.16
CA ARG A 77 5.37 -17.90 -5.74
C ARG A 77 4.24 -17.47 -4.82
N VAL A 78 3.40 -16.56 -5.29
CA VAL A 78 2.16 -16.21 -4.61
C VAL A 78 1.10 -17.25 -4.99
N GLY A 79 0.63 -18.00 -4.00
CA GLY A 79 -0.36 -19.05 -4.16
C GLY A 79 -1.78 -18.49 -4.12
N GLU A 80 -2.61 -19.12 -3.29
CA GLU A 80 -4.00 -18.71 -3.08
C GLU A 80 -4.07 -17.34 -2.38
N CYS A 81 -4.94 -16.49 -2.90
CA CYS A 81 -5.31 -15.22 -2.29
C CYS A 81 -6.83 -15.15 -2.23
N SER A 82 -7.37 -14.49 -1.20
CA SER A 82 -8.82 -14.22 -1.11
C SER A 82 -9.31 -13.31 -2.24
N SER A 83 -8.42 -12.49 -2.82
CA SER A 83 -8.66 -11.69 -4.03
C SER A 83 -7.36 -11.39 -4.74
N ASP A 84 -7.38 -11.35 -6.08
CA ASP A 84 -6.19 -11.08 -6.90
C ASP A 84 -5.62 -9.67 -6.70
N VAL A 85 -6.39 -8.73 -6.13
CA VAL A 85 -5.93 -7.37 -5.82
C VAL A 85 -4.76 -7.36 -4.83
N PHE A 86 -4.64 -8.39 -3.99
CA PHE A 86 -3.56 -8.53 -3.00
C PHE A 86 -2.31 -9.23 -3.56
N ARG A 87 -2.41 -9.90 -4.72
CA ARG A 87 -1.33 -10.75 -5.25
C ARG A 87 -0.03 -9.99 -5.49
N ALA A 88 -0.13 -8.82 -6.13
CA ALA A 88 1.04 -7.98 -6.39
C ALA A 88 1.66 -7.43 -5.09
N GLY A 89 0.81 -7.02 -4.14
CA GLY A 89 1.25 -6.55 -2.83
C GLY A 89 1.95 -7.65 -2.02
N ALA A 90 1.44 -8.88 -2.06
CA ALA A 90 2.05 -10.03 -1.40
C ALA A 90 3.45 -10.33 -1.93
N LYS A 91 3.63 -10.33 -3.27
CA LYS A 91 4.94 -10.54 -3.89
C LYS A 91 5.92 -9.43 -3.50
N ALA A 92 5.51 -8.17 -3.66
CA ALA A 92 6.35 -7.01 -3.34
C ALA A 92 6.76 -6.99 -1.86
N ALA A 93 5.87 -7.39 -0.96
CA ALA A 93 6.17 -7.50 0.47
C ALA A 93 7.32 -8.49 0.71
N VAL A 94 7.26 -9.70 0.15
CA VAL A 94 8.32 -10.71 0.31
C VAL A 94 9.63 -10.28 -0.34
N GLU A 95 9.59 -9.61 -1.48
CA GLU A 95 10.78 -9.07 -2.15
C GLU A 95 11.51 -7.99 -1.33
N ALA A 96 10.75 -7.21 -0.57
CA ALA A 96 11.29 -6.15 0.28
C ALA A 96 11.91 -6.67 1.59
N MET A 97 11.62 -7.93 1.95
CA MET A 97 12.12 -8.52 3.19
C MET A 97 13.59 -8.89 3.12
N ASP A 98 14.24 -8.84 4.28
CA ASP A 98 15.58 -9.36 4.49
C ASP A 98 15.54 -10.38 5.63
N PHE A 99 16.12 -11.56 5.43
CA PHE A 99 16.20 -12.64 6.41
C PHE A 99 17.61 -12.78 7.04
N GLY A 100 18.53 -11.89 6.65
CA GLY A 100 19.93 -11.90 7.07
C GLY A 100 20.73 -13.00 6.37
N ALA A 101 22.04 -12.79 6.21
CA ALA A 101 22.91 -13.79 5.59
C ALA A 101 22.93 -15.10 6.39
N ARG A 102 23.03 -16.24 5.68
CA ARG A 102 22.95 -17.59 6.23
C ARG A 102 23.98 -18.51 5.60
N SER A 103 24.29 -19.61 6.29
CA SER A 103 25.24 -20.63 5.81
C SER A 103 24.65 -21.58 4.75
N ALA A 104 23.33 -21.63 4.61
CA ALA A 104 22.63 -22.50 3.66
C ALA A 104 21.36 -21.84 3.13
N VAL A 105 20.94 -22.28 1.94
CA VAL A 105 19.64 -21.96 1.34
C VAL A 105 18.53 -22.63 2.15
N ILE A 106 17.41 -21.93 2.31
CA ILE A 106 16.18 -22.52 2.87
C ILE A 106 15.11 -22.54 1.81
N ASP A 107 14.76 -23.73 1.35
CA ASP A 107 13.75 -23.94 0.32
C ASP A 107 12.34 -24.00 0.91
N ARG A 108 11.35 -23.60 0.10
CA ARG A 108 9.91 -23.74 0.38
C ARG A 108 9.46 -23.13 1.71
N VAL A 109 9.96 -21.94 2.04
CA VAL A 109 9.45 -21.16 3.17
C VAL A 109 8.00 -20.76 2.89
N HIS A 110 7.13 -21.06 3.86
CA HIS A 110 5.72 -20.68 3.79
C HIS A 110 5.47 -19.39 4.58
N MET A 111 4.73 -18.47 3.96
CA MET A 111 4.31 -17.22 4.58
C MET A 111 2.85 -16.92 4.25
N LYS A 112 2.13 -16.37 5.22
CA LYS A 112 0.78 -15.83 5.06
C LYS A 112 0.81 -14.34 5.39
N ILE A 113 0.24 -13.54 4.49
CA ILE A 113 0.09 -12.09 4.67
C ILE A 113 -1.41 -11.78 4.68
N ARG A 114 -1.86 -11.01 5.66
CA ARG A 114 -3.26 -10.59 5.81
C ARG A 114 -3.34 -9.07 5.93
N TRP A 115 -4.28 -8.48 5.23
CA TRP A 115 -4.65 -7.07 5.27
C TRP A 115 -6.06 -6.94 5.84
N SER A 116 -6.21 -6.15 6.90
CA SER A 116 -7.50 -5.82 7.51
C SER A 116 -7.64 -4.31 7.68
N LEU A 117 -8.87 -3.81 7.59
CA LEU A 117 -9.21 -2.44 7.93
C LEU A 117 -9.56 -2.40 9.42
N ASN A 118 -9.08 -1.39 10.11
CA ASN A 118 -9.46 -1.18 11.50
C ASN A 118 -10.73 -0.34 11.53
N GLU A 119 -11.71 -0.73 12.34
CA GLU A 119 -12.84 0.15 12.59
C GLU A 119 -12.32 1.43 13.27
N PRO A 120 -12.77 2.62 12.83
CA PRO A 120 -12.45 3.84 13.54
C PRO A 120 -13.03 3.75 14.95
N THR A 121 -12.17 3.85 15.97
CA THR A 121 -12.58 3.84 17.37
C THR A 121 -13.67 4.90 17.57
N GLN A 122 -14.92 4.49 17.80
CA GLN A 122 -15.98 5.43 18.16
C GLN A 122 -15.64 5.98 19.55
N ILE A 123 -15.15 7.23 19.60
CA ILE A 123 -14.98 7.93 20.87
C ILE A 123 -16.38 8.22 21.40
N HIS A 124 -16.88 7.39 22.31
CA HIS A 124 -18.05 7.72 23.10
C HIS A 124 -17.65 8.82 24.08
N THR A 125 -17.96 10.07 23.73
CA THR A 125 -17.88 11.18 24.69
C THR A 125 -18.99 10.97 25.72
N ALA A 126 -18.64 10.37 26.87
CA ALA A 126 -19.51 10.34 28.02
C ALA A 126 -19.85 11.78 28.40
N SER A 127 -21.10 12.19 28.12
CA SER A 127 -21.61 13.49 28.54
C SER A 127 -21.81 13.41 30.05
N LEU A 128 -20.97 14.09 30.83
CA LEU A 128 -21.20 14.27 32.26
C LEU A 128 -22.47 15.12 32.42
N ARG A 129 -23.49 14.54 33.05
CA ARG A 129 -24.72 15.22 33.49
C ARG A 129 -24.51 15.88 34.83
#